data_AF-A0A2L2T8F2-F1
#
_entry.id   AF-A0A2L2T8F2-F1
#
_cell.length_a   1.000
_cell.length_b   1.000
_cell.length_c   1.000
_cell.angle_alpha   90.00
_cell.angle_beta   90.00
_cell.angle_gamma   90.00
#
_symmetry.space_group_name_H-M   'P 1'
#
loop_
_entity.id
_entity.type
_entity.pdbx_description
1 polymer ?
#
loop_
_entity_poly.entity_id
_entity_poly.type
_entity_poly.pdbx_seq_one_letter_code
_entity_poly.pdbx_strand_id
1 'polypeptide(L)'
;MSAILSADDLNDFISPGVACIKPIETLPSAPPPQSQSLETEVILDGQQPTANPNAPAQISLTDCLACSGCVTSAEAVLVSLQSHAEVLTTLDSAPALRLVTDDSGKFRVEGLEDENAKLFVASVSPQTRANLAAACGAGVSEAQVGYMLDNLFRGPEGVASGGKHNNEFTWMVDTNTAREATLVLGADEVLNPLQSTPATPAKPILASSCPGWVCYAEKTHPHVLPHISKVKSPQALMGTLLKTTLSRTLGISPSRIWHLAIMPCFDKKLEASREELTEEVWAEGEIRGRGVRDVDCVITSKEILMLAESRGLNFFSIPKTPLSKNIPFPDPKLHDFLFPRRLPGNPPREAGTSGGLLWHILQSRAAQTSGAEIVHARGRNVDVAEYSIVVNGEPVFRAARYYGFRNIQNLVRRLKPAKPSRMPGGKPFGSARRPVGKAASLEYSYVEVMACPGGCTNGGGQIKVDDPVVLERKNYSGNPGPQEQKSWLAEVDEAYFSGEEAGATEAIVNGSEGAVGGISHSYIHDTLAHWAEITNIGLDRLAFTTYREVISDVGKEATTDETVVQLAGKIGGGW
;
A
#
# COMPACT_ATOMS: atom_id res chain seq x y z
N MET A 1 -28.76 4.79 40.05
CA MET A 1 -27.41 5.08 40.57
C MET A 1 -26.44 4.80 39.45
N SER A 2 -26.02 5.90 38.82
CA SER A 2 -25.15 6.03 37.67
C SER A 2 -23.79 5.37 37.88
N ALA A 3 -23.44 4.42 37.01
CA ALA A 3 -22.04 4.09 36.77
C ALA A 3 -21.46 5.25 35.95
N ILE A 4 -20.68 6.09 36.62
CA ILE A 4 -19.95 7.20 36.01
C ILE A 4 -18.96 6.56 35.01
N LEU A 5 -19.23 6.76 33.72
CA LEU A 5 -18.27 6.52 32.64
C LEU A 5 -17.05 7.40 32.90
N SER A 6 -15.88 6.77 33.03
CA SER A 6 -14.60 7.49 33.05
C SER A 6 -14.40 8.19 31.71
N ALA A 7 -13.85 9.40 31.72
CA ALA A 7 -13.47 10.11 30.49
C ALA A 7 -12.42 9.34 29.66
N ASP A 8 -11.74 8.36 30.25
CA ASP A 8 -10.81 7.46 29.57
C ASP A 8 -11.52 6.36 28.74
N ASP A 9 -12.78 6.01 29.06
CA ASP A 9 -13.58 5.04 28.30
C ASP A 9 -14.24 5.65 27.05
N LEU A 10 -14.07 6.96 26.83
CA LEU A 10 -14.50 7.70 25.63
C LEU A 10 -13.34 7.97 24.65
N ASN A 11 -12.13 7.49 24.94
CA ASN A 11 -10.95 7.70 24.09
C ASN A 11 -10.78 6.55 23.10
N ASP A 12 -11.43 6.68 21.94
CA ASP A 12 -11.34 5.74 20.81
C ASP A 12 -10.02 5.84 20.01
N PHE A 13 -9.00 6.53 20.52
CA PHE A 13 -7.70 6.69 19.86
C PHE A 13 -6.58 6.13 20.75
N ILE A 14 -5.99 5.01 20.33
CA ILE A 14 -4.85 4.37 21.00
C ILE A 14 -3.68 4.38 20.03
N SER A 15 -2.49 4.77 20.51
CA SER A 15 -1.25 4.79 19.75
C SER A 15 -1.00 3.46 19.02
N PRO A 16 -0.52 3.49 17.77
CA PRO A 16 -0.23 2.33 16.93
C PRO A 16 0.39 1.09 17.58
N GLY A 17 1.32 1.26 18.53
CA GLY A 17 2.08 0.15 19.13
C GLY A 17 1.32 -0.71 20.15
N VAL A 18 0.12 -0.32 20.60
CA VAL A 18 -0.58 -0.98 21.73
C VAL A 18 -1.77 -1.85 21.29
N ALA A 19 -2.07 -1.89 19.99
CA ALA A 19 -3.33 -2.45 19.49
C ALA A 19 -3.40 -3.99 19.42
N CYS A 20 -2.32 -4.72 19.72
CA CYS A 20 -2.32 -6.18 19.59
C CYS A 20 -1.42 -6.93 20.58
N ILE A 21 -1.58 -6.71 21.88
CA ILE A 21 -0.98 -7.61 22.87
C ILE A 21 -1.89 -8.84 23.01
N LYS A 22 -1.45 -9.99 22.48
CA LYS A 22 -1.86 -11.28 23.05
C LYS A 22 -1.30 -11.32 24.48
N PRO A 23 -2.05 -11.79 25.49
CA PRO A 23 -1.45 -12.04 26.80
C PRO A 23 -0.28 -13.00 26.60
N ILE A 24 0.94 -12.53 26.86
CA ILE A 24 2.08 -13.41 27.02
C ILE A 24 1.73 -14.26 28.24
N GLU A 25 1.59 -15.57 28.04
CA GLU A 25 1.60 -16.50 29.18
C GLU A 25 2.91 -16.24 29.93
N THR A 26 2.79 -15.69 31.13
CA THR A 26 3.94 -15.31 31.96
C THR A 26 4.74 -16.57 32.27
N LEU A 27 5.85 -16.76 31.56
CA LEU A 27 6.88 -17.70 31.97
C LEU A 27 7.42 -17.24 33.33
N PRO A 28 7.62 -18.15 34.30
CA PRO A 28 8.11 -17.78 35.62
C PRO A 28 9.52 -17.19 35.54
N SER A 29 9.78 -16.14 36.31
CA SER A 29 11.04 -15.41 36.36
C SER A 29 12.22 -16.32 36.68
N ALA A 30 13.27 -16.26 35.85
CA ALA A 30 14.55 -16.91 36.15
C ALA A 30 15.23 -16.26 37.37
N PRO A 31 15.98 -17.00 38.19
CA PRO A 31 16.67 -16.45 39.36
C PRO A 31 17.81 -15.50 38.93
N PRO A 32 18.17 -14.51 39.77
CA PRO A 32 19.21 -13.54 39.44
C PRO A 32 20.60 -14.20 39.37
N PRO A 33 21.45 -13.84 38.39
CA PRO A 33 22.82 -14.33 38.32
C PRO A 33 23.67 -13.73 39.44
N GLN A 34 24.43 -14.62 40.09
CA GLN A 34 25.45 -14.28 41.07
C GLN A 34 26.61 -13.53 40.41
N SER A 35 27.07 -12.52 41.14
CA SER A 35 28.13 -11.55 40.85
C SER A 35 29.49 -12.16 40.49
N GLN A 36 30.11 -11.64 39.44
CA GLN A 36 31.54 -11.32 39.39
C GLN A 36 31.79 -10.12 38.45
N SER A 37 31.88 -8.96 39.11
CA SER A 37 32.63 -7.70 38.85
C SER A 37 33.74 -7.77 37.77
N LEU A 38 34.09 -6.76 36.96
CA LEU A 38 34.16 -5.28 37.01
C LEU A 38 34.20 -4.80 35.51
N GLU A 39 33.89 -3.59 35.04
CA GLU A 39 34.03 -2.22 35.56
C GLU A 39 32.92 -1.31 35.01
N THR A 40 32.64 -0.29 35.82
CA THR A 40 31.57 0.69 35.72
C THR A 40 31.91 1.81 34.74
N GLU A 41 31.02 2.11 33.79
CA GLU A 41 30.90 3.48 33.27
C GLU A 41 29.47 3.98 33.54
N VAL A 42 29.39 4.99 34.40
CA VAL A 42 28.15 5.64 34.84
C VAL A 42 27.78 6.66 33.77
N ILE A 43 26.69 6.43 33.03
CA ILE A 43 26.03 7.52 32.31
C ILE A 43 24.94 8.07 33.23
N LEU A 44 25.19 9.28 33.73
CA LEU A 44 24.25 10.11 34.47
C LEU A 44 23.06 10.50 33.58
N ASP A 45 21.86 10.51 34.16
CA ASP A 45 20.65 11.05 33.57
C ASP A 45 20.90 12.44 32.92
N GLY A 46 20.60 12.58 31.62
CA GLY A 46 20.41 13.90 31.02
C GLY A 46 21.11 14.25 29.70
N GLN A 47 21.72 13.32 28.96
CA GLN A 47 22.22 13.61 27.60
C GLN A 47 21.82 12.51 26.61
N GLN A 48 20.90 12.84 25.70
CA GLN A 48 20.67 12.05 24.49
C GLN A 48 21.98 12.01 23.68
N PRO A 49 22.46 10.84 23.22
CA PRO A 49 23.56 10.81 22.28
C PRO A 49 23.11 11.49 20.99
N THR A 50 23.91 12.47 20.56
CA THR A 50 23.77 13.12 19.27
C THR A 50 23.74 12.05 18.19
N ALA A 51 22.63 11.98 17.45
CA ALA A 51 22.45 11.04 16.36
C ALA A 51 23.57 11.23 15.32
N ASN A 52 24.27 10.14 15.00
CA ASN A 52 25.11 10.11 13.81
C ASN A 52 24.22 10.29 12.57
N PRO A 53 24.44 11.29 11.71
CA PRO A 53 23.60 11.54 10.53
C PRO A 53 23.70 10.44 9.46
N ASN A 54 24.63 9.48 9.62
CA ASN A 54 24.84 8.35 8.69
C ASN A 54 24.36 6.99 9.25
N ALA A 55 23.68 6.95 10.40
CA ALA A 55 23.11 5.69 10.89
C ALA A 55 21.80 5.39 10.13
N PRO A 56 21.64 4.20 9.51
CA PRO A 56 20.38 3.83 8.88
C PRO A 56 19.27 3.90 9.94
N ALA A 57 18.17 4.59 9.63
CA ALA A 57 17.03 4.69 10.52
C ALA A 57 16.58 3.29 10.93
N GLN A 58 16.68 2.96 12.22
CA GLN A 58 16.21 1.69 12.75
C GLN A 58 14.69 1.75 12.80
N ILE A 59 14.05 1.13 11.80
CA ILE A 59 12.60 0.92 11.79
C ILE A 59 12.31 -0.14 12.86
N SER A 60 11.65 0.27 13.93
CA SER A 60 11.22 -0.62 14.99
C SER A 60 9.99 -1.41 14.57
N LEU A 61 9.78 -2.60 15.15
CA LEU A 61 8.57 -3.40 14.91
C LEU A 61 7.27 -2.65 15.29
N THR A 62 7.37 -1.59 16.10
CA THR A 62 6.25 -0.70 16.45
C THR A 62 5.90 0.33 15.37
N ASP A 63 6.79 0.55 14.39
CA ASP A 63 6.57 1.48 13.28
C ASP A 63 5.75 0.84 12.14
N CYS A 64 5.75 -0.49 12.08
CA CYS A 64 4.81 -1.24 11.28
C CYS A 64 3.45 -1.24 12.00
N LEU A 65 2.44 -0.61 11.40
CA LEU A 65 1.07 -0.61 11.96
C LEU A 65 0.46 -2.01 12.02
N ALA A 66 1.12 -3.04 11.47
CA ALA A 66 0.77 -4.42 11.72
C ALA A 66 0.91 -4.74 13.21
N CYS A 67 -0.09 -5.46 13.74
CA CYS A 67 -0.10 -6.01 15.08
C CYS A 67 1.30 -6.38 15.61
N SER A 68 1.67 -5.91 16.80
CA SER A 68 2.91 -6.28 17.49
C SER A 68 3.03 -7.82 17.51
N GLY A 69 3.88 -8.39 16.65
CA GLY A 69 4.02 -9.84 16.44
C GLY A 69 3.57 -10.40 15.08
N CYS A 70 3.10 -9.54 14.16
CA CYS A 70 2.73 -9.93 12.80
C CYS A 70 3.87 -9.76 11.79
N VAL A 71 4.94 -9.05 12.16
CA VAL A 71 6.18 -8.95 11.38
C VAL A 71 7.26 -9.82 12.04
N THR A 72 7.89 -10.69 11.27
CA THR A 72 9.02 -11.53 11.74
C THR A 72 10.34 -10.77 11.66
N SER A 73 11.39 -11.23 12.35
CA SER A 73 12.72 -10.59 12.26
C SER A 73 13.28 -10.58 10.84
N ALA A 74 13.00 -11.61 10.03
CA ALA A 74 13.40 -11.66 8.62
C ALA A 74 12.69 -10.57 7.80
N GLU A 75 11.42 -10.31 8.11
CA GLU A 75 10.63 -9.29 7.43
C GLU A 75 11.02 -7.88 7.83
N ALA A 76 11.42 -7.66 9.09
CA ALA A 76 12.02 -6.40 9.52
C ALA A 76 13.32 -6.11 8.75
N VAL A 77 14.13 -7.15 8.47
CA VAL A 77 15.29 -7.02 7.58
C VAL A 77 14.85 -6.65 6.16
N LEU A 78 13.85 -7.31 5.59
CA LEU A 78 13.33 -6.99 4.25
C LEU A 78 12.80 -5.56 4.11
N VAL A 79 12.14 -5.05 5.16
CA VAL A 79 11.72 -3.64 5.25
C VAL A 79 12.94 -2.73 5.28
N SER A 80 13.96 -3.06 6.07
CA SER A 80 15.17 -2.23 6.22
C SER A 80 16.04 -2.22 4.96
N LEU A 81 16.03 -3.31 4.18
CA LEU A 81 16.71 -3.41 2.88
C LEU A 81 16.09 -2.48 1.80
N GLN A 82 14.90 -1.94 2.05
CA GLN A 82 14.26 -0.97 1.16
C GLN A 82 14.24 0.38 1.87
N SER A 83 15.08 1.31 1.45
CA SER A 83 15.19 2.62 2.10
C SER A 83 15.69 3.69 1.13
N HIS A 84 15.60 4.96 1.55
CA HIS A 84 16.24 6.06 0.83
C HIS A 84 17.74 5.82 0.56
N ALA A 85 18.46 5.19 1.50
CA ALA A 85 19.87 4.85 1.32
C ALA A 85 20.07 3.82 0.20
N GLU A 86 19.17 2.83 0.07
CA GLU A 86 19.19 1.87 -1.04
C GLU A 86 18.92 2.56 -2.40
N VAL A 87 18.03 3.55 -2.43
CA VAL A 87 17.80 4.36 -3.64
C VAL A 87 19.09 5.05 -4.07
N LEU A 88 19.76 5.76 -3.15
CA LEU A 88 21.01 6.48 -3.46
C LEU A 88 22.13 5.51 -3.84
N THR A 89 22.27 4.40 -3.11
CA THR A 89 23.27 3.36 -3.42
C THR A 89 23.03 2.76 -4.80
N THR A 90 21.79 2.48 -5.17
CA THR A 90 21.46 1.96 -6.50
C THR A 90 21.81 3.00 -7.58
N LEU A 91 21.40 4.26 -7.40
CA LEU A 91 21.72 5.35 -8.33
C LEU A 91 23.23 5.57 -8.49
N ASP A 92 24.02 5.31 -7.45
CA ASP A 92 25.48 5.49 -7.48
C ASP A 92 26.25 4.22 -7.92
N SER A 93 25.59 3.05 -7.95
CA SER A 93 26.24 1.77 -8.28
C SER A 93 26.29 1.46 -9.78
N ALA A 94 25.32 1.96 -10.56
CA ALA A 94 25.19 1.66 -11.98
C ALA A 94 24.81 2.90 -12.79
N PRO A 95 25.32 3.07 -14.03
CA PRO A 95 24.88 4.17 -14.89
C PRO A 95 23.43 4.00 -15.36
N ALA A 96 22.77 5.12 -15.70
CA ALA A 96 21.42 5.09 -16.25
C ALA A 96 21.40 4.74 -17.74
N LEU A 97 20.44 3.90 -18.13
CA LEU A 97 20.01 3.74 -19.52
C LEU A 97 19.31 5.01 -19.99
N ARG A 98 19.64 5.46 -21.20
CA ARG A 98 19.07 6.70 -21.77
C ARG A 98 18.19 6.38 -22.96
N LEU A 99 17.03 7.04 -23.03
CA LEU A 99 16.13 6.95 -24.17
C LEU A 99 16.41 8.07 -25.15
N VAL A 100 16.63 7.69 -26.40
CA VAL A 100 16.83 8.61 -27.52
C VAL A 100 15.80 8.26 -28.58
N THR A 101 15.11 9.28 -29.08
CA THR A 101 14.19 9.11 -30.22
C THR A 101 15.00 9.22 -31.50
N ASP A 102 14.87 8.23 -32.39
CA ASP A 102 15.47 8.30 -33.72
C ASP A 102 14.66 9.19 -34.67
N ASP A 103 15.19 9.42 -35.88
CA ASP A 103 14.54 10.25 -36.91
C ASP A 103 13.18 9.71 -37.36
N SER A 104 12.87 8.43 -37.07
CA SER A 104 11.59 7.78 -37.37
C SER A 104 10.56 7.89 -36.24
N GLY A 105 10.94 8.51 -35.11
CA GLY A 105 10.08 8.62 -33.93
C GLY A 105 10.11 7.39 -33.02
N LYS A 106 10.98 6.40 -33.29
CA LYS A 106 11.10 5.19 -32.47
C LYS A 106 12.15 5.39 -31.38
N PHE A 107 11.90 4.81 -30.21
CA PHE A 107 12.85 4.82 -29.10
C PHE A 107 14.01 3.85 -29.34
N ARG A 108 15.22 4.35 -29.14
CA ARG A 108 16.46 3.60 -29.01
C ARG A 108 16.99 3.79 -27.58
N VAL A 109 17.51 2.71 -27.00
CA VAL A 109 18.14 2.72 -25.68
C VAL A 109 19.66 2.81 -25.83
N GLU A 110 20.27 3.79 -25.18
CA GLU A 110 21.73 3.94 -25.07
C GLU A 110 22.22 3.48 -23.69
N GLY A 111 23.48 3.03 -23.60
CA GLY A 111 24.06 2.46 -22.38
C GLY A 111 23.89 0.95 -22.25
N LEU A 112 23.46 0.25 -23.32
CA LEU A 112 23.26 -1.20 -23.31
C LEU A 112 24.58 -1.98 -23.24
N GLU A 113 25.69 -1.35 -23.62
CA GLU A 113 27.05 -1.90 -23.56
C GLU A 113 27.53 -2.18 -22.14
N ASP A 114 27.00 -1.48 -21.14
CA ASP A 114 27.22 -1.80 -19.73
C ASP A 114 26.05 -2.69 -19.25
N GLU A 115 26.36 -3.93 -18.90
CA GLU A 115 25.37 -4.90 -18.42
C GLU A 115 24.68 -4.46 -17.12
N ASN A 116 25.34 -3.61 -16.32
CA ASN A 116 24.81 -3.13 -15.05
C ASN A 116 23.89 -1.92 -15.21
N ALA A 117 23.88 -1.25 -16.37
CA ALA A 117 23.15 0.00 -16.54
C ALA A 117 21.63 -0.21 -16.40
N LYS A 118 20.93 0.70 -15.71
CA LYS A 118 19.50 0.55 -15.39
C LYS A 118 18.65 1.71 -15.90
N LEU A 119 17.43 1.41 -16.31
CA LEU A 119 16.39 2.40 -16.58
C LEU A 119 15.63 2.65 -15.28
N PHE A 120 15.74 3.86 -14.74
CA PHE A 120 15.12 4.24 -13.47
C PHE A 120 13.73 4.83 -13.70
N VAL A 121 12.73 4.27 -13.04
CA VAL A 121 11.33 4.71 -13.11
C VAL A 121 10.74 4.78 -11.71
N ALA A 122 9.92 5.79 -11.43
CA ALA A 122 9.28 5.96 -10.13
C ALA A 122 7.76 6.00 -10.24
N SER A 123 7.06 5.54 -9.21
CA SER A 123 5.63 5.76 -9.01
C SER A 123 5.38 6.41 -7.65
N VAL A 124 4.31 7.20 -7.53
CA VAL A 124 3.93 7.85 -6.28
C VAL A 124 2.44 7.70 -5.99
N SER A 125 2.09 7.47 -4.73
CA SER A 125 0.70 7.43 -4.27
C SER A 125 0.12 8.83 -4.02
N PRO A 126 -1.20 9.04 -4.20
CA PRO A 126 -1.83 10.30 -3.84
C PRO A 126 -1.68 10.59 -2.33
N GLN A 127 -1.83 9.57 -1.45
CA GLN A 127 -1.72 9.79 0.00
C GLN A 127 -0.33 10.30 0.42
N THR A 128 0.74 9.90 -0.28
CA THR A 128 2.07 10.48 -0.05
C THR A 128 2.11 11.95 -0.48
N ARG A 129 1.56 12.30 -1.65
CA ARG A 129 1.53 13.69 -2.09
C ARG A 129 0.70 14.56 -1.15
N ALA A 130 -0.45 14.09 -0.69
CA ALA A 130 -1.28 14.78 0.30
C ALA A 130 -0.53 15.01 1.62
N ASN A 131 0.19 14.00 2.11
CA ASN A 131 0.98 14.13 3.34
C ASN A 131 2.14 15.11 3.20
N LEU A 132 2.84 15.08 2.06
CA LEU A 132 3.89 16.05 1.74
C LEU A 132 3.32 17.46 1.55
N ALA A 133 2.13 17.60 0.97
CA ALA A 133 1.45 18.89 0.79
C ALA A 133 1.11 19.51 2.13
N ALA A 134 0.52 18.74 3.04
CA ALA A 134 0.29 19.15 4.43
C ALA A 134 1.60 19.54 5.13
N ALA A 135 2.68 18.78 4.91
CA ALA A 135 4.00 19.08 5.48
C ALA A 135 4.60 20.38 4.93
N CYS A 136 4.41 20.69 3.64
CA CYS A 136 4.83 21.95 3.03
C CYS A 136 4.11 23.18 3.60
N GLY A 137 2.92 22.99 4.19
CA GLY A 137 2.11 24.04 4.80
C GLY A 137 0.96 24.54 3.92
N ALA A 138 0.20 25.49 4.45
CA ALA A 138 -1.01 25.99 3.80
C ALA A 138 -0.71 26.59 2.41
N GLY A 139 -1.58 26.28 1.44
CA GLY A 139 -1.49 26.81 0.08
C GLY A 139 -0.65 25.98 -0.89
N VAL A 140 -0.08 24.85 -0.46
CA VAL A 140 0.57 23.89 -1.36
C VAL A 140 -0.40 22.76 -1.69
N SER A 141 -0.72 22.62 -2.96
CA SER A 141 -1.61 21.59 -3.49
C SER A 141 -0.89 20.26 -3.75
N GLU A 142 -1.65 19.18 -3.85
CA GLU A 142 -1.15 17.85 -4.21
C GLU A 142 -0.44 17.85 -5.59
N ALA A 143 -0.96 18.63 -6.55
CA ALA A 143 -0.36 18.82 -7.87
C ALA A 143 1.01 19.53 -7.79
N GLN A 144 1.13 20.57 -6.96
CA GLN A 144 2.41 21.26 -6.75
C GLN A 144 3.45 20.34 -6.11
N VAL A 145 3.04 19.48 -5.19
CA VAL A 145 3.94 18.43 -4.65
C VAL A 145 4.34 17.43 -5.73
N GLY A 146 3.43 17.06 -6.63
CA GLY A 146 3.76 16.29 -7.82
C GLY A 146 4.91 16.92 -8.61
N TYR A 147 4.84 18.22 -8.88
CA TYR A 147 5.94 18.95 -9.53
C TYR A 147 7.22 18.97 -8.70
N MET A 148 7.13 19.14 -7.38
CA MET A 148 8.31 19.08 -6.51
C MET A 148 8.99 17.71 -6.58
N LEU A 149 8.20 16.64 -6.59
CA LEU A 149 8.73 15.28 -6.73
C LEU A 149 9.34 15.03 -8.11
N ASP A 150 8.71 15.51 -9.19
CA ASP A 150 9.30 15.48 -10.53
C ASP A 150 10.66 16.20 -10.55
N ASN A 151 10.75 17.41 -9.99
CA ASN A 151 12.01 18.16 -9.91
C ASN A 151 13.06 17.43 -9.04
N LEU A 152 12.65 16.78 -7.95
CA LEU A 152 13.53 16.00 -7.10
C LEU A 152 14.11 14.79 -7.84
N PHE A 153 13.28 13.99 -8.52
CA PHE A 153 13.72 12.72 -9.08
C PHE A 153 14.22 12.80 -10.52
N ARG A 154 13.73 13.76 -11.29
CA ARG A 154 13.98 13.88 -12.74
C ARG A 154 14.67 15.19 -13.13
N GLY A 155 14.84 16.12 -12.18
CA GLY A 155 15.53 17.39 -12.40
C GLY A 155 17.04 17.26 -12.18
N PRO A 156 17.87 18.04 -12.91
CA PRO A 156 19.32 18.00 -12.78
C PRO A 156 19.83 18.50 -11.42
N GLU A 157 19.05 19.39 -10.77
CA GLU A 157 19.33 19.90 -9.41
C GLU A 157 18.74 19.00 -8.30
N GLY A 158 18.07 17.91 -8.68
CA GLY A 158 17.48 16.93 -7.78
C GLY A 158 18.47 15.86 -7.32
N VAL A 159 18.01 14.63 -7.17
CA VAL A 159 18.80 13.47 -6.68
C VAL A 159 20.00 13.12 -7.56
N ALA A 160 19.99 13.56 -8.82
CA ALA A 160 21.10 13.44 -9.73
C ALA A 160 22.30 14.29 -9.27
N SER A 161 22.04 15.44 -8.66
CA SER A 161 23.06 16.33 -8.11
C SER A 161 23.85 15.63 -7.00
N GLY A 162 25.17 15.59 -7.14
CA GLY A 162 26.06 14.91 -6.20
C GLY A 162 26.06 13.37 -6.31
N GLY A 163 25.36 12.79 -7.28
CA GLY A 163 25.41 11.36 -7.58
C GLY A 163 26.60 11.00 -8.48
N LYS A 164 27.17 9.80 -8.29
CA LYS A 164 28.35 9.35 -9.04
C LYS A 164 28.13 9.31 -10.56
N HIS A 165 26.92 8.95 -10.97
CA HIS A 165 26.52 8.83 -12.38
C HIS A 165 25.59 9.96 -12.85
N ASN A 166 25.24 10.91 -11.97
CA ASN A 166 24.21 11.93 -12.22
C ASN A 166 22.90 11.31 -12.76
N ASN A 167 22.47 10.21 -12.15
CA ASN A 167 21.31 9.47 -12.61
C ASN A 167 20.02 10.21 -12.26
N GLU A 168 19.15 10.35 -13.26
CA GLU A 168 17.79 10.86 -13.15
C GLU A 168 16.80 9.70 -13.36
N PHE A 169 15.61 9.82 -12.80
CA PHE A 169 14.49 8.97 -13.18
C PHE A 169 13.97 9.42 -14.55
N THR A 170 13.63 8.45 -15.40
CA THR A 170 13.10 8.76 -16.74
C THR A 170 11.65 9.24 -16.62
N TRP A 171 10.87 8.57 -15.77
CA TRP A 171 9.48 8.91 -15.50
C TRP A 171 9.14 8.83 -14.02
N MET A 172 8.16 9.65 -13.65
CA MET A 172 7.45 9.58 -12.39
C MET A 172 5.96 9.46 -12.70
N VAL A 173 5.36 8.32 -12.36
CA VAL A 173 3.96 8.03 -12.67
C VAL A 173 3.08 8.11 -11.42
N ASP A 174 1.84 8.56 -11.62
CA ASP A 174 0.85 8.58 -10.56
C ASP A 174 0.17 7.21 -10.44
N THR A 175 0.21 6.63 -9.23
CA THR A 175 -0.43 5.36 -8.94
C THR A 175 -1.96 5.43 -9.06
N ASN A 176 -2.56 6.63 -9.11
CA ASN A 176 -4.00 6.82 -9.35
C ASN A 176 -4.49 6.18 -10.65
N THR A 177 -3.67 6.14 -11.70
CA THR A 177 -4.04 5.50 -12.98
C THR A 177 -4.20 4.00 -12.80
N ALA A 178 -3.21 3.33 -12.18
CA ALA A 178 -3.32 1.93 -11.78
C ALA A 178 -4.47 1.71 -10.77
N ARG A 179 -4.75 2.67 -9.89
CA ARG A 179 -5.88 2.60 -8.97
C ARG A 179 -7.20 2.53 -9.73
N GLU A 180 -7.45 3.37 -10.74
CA GLU A 180 -8.66 3.28 -11.57
C GLU A 180 -8.82 1.90 -12.21
N ALA A 181 -7.73 1.31 -12.72
CA ALA A 181 -7.75 -0.06 -13.22
C ALA A 181 -8.15 -1.07 -12.14
N THR A 182 -7.61 -0.96 -10.92
CA THR A 182 -8.00 -1.82 -9.80
C THR A 182 -9.44 -1.60 -9.34
N LEU A 183 -9.99 -0.38 -9.48
CA LEU A 183 -11.37 -0.06 -9.15
C LEU A 183 -12.33 -0.81 -10.09
N VAL A 184 -12.06 -0.76 -11.39
CA VAL A 184 -12.86 -1.46 -12.41
C VAL A 184 -12.73 -2.97 -12.25
N LEU A 185 -11.50 -3.50 -12.16
CA LEU A 185 -11.27 -4.94 -11.98
C LEU A 185 -11.89 -5.50 -10.70
N GLY A 186 -11.81 -4.76 -9.59
CA GLY A 186 -12.44 -5.14 -8.33
C GLY A 186 -13.97 -5.08 -8.39
N ALA A 187 -14.54 -4.11 -9.11
CA ALA A 187 -15.97 -4.07 -9.38
C ALA A 187 -16.41 -5.27 -10.22
N ASP A 188 -15.66 -5.66 -11.26
CA ASP A 188 -15.95 -6.85 -12.05
C ASP A 188 -15.87 -8.12 -11.21
N GLU A 189 -14.84 -8.29 -10.37
CA GLU A 189 -14.68 -9.47 -9.51
C GLU A 189 -15.88 -9.64 -8.55
N VAL A 190 -16.45 -8.52 -8.07
CA VAL A 190 -17.57 -8.55 -7.11
C VAL A 190 -18.93 -8.66 -7.79
N LEU A 191 -19.14 -7.94 -8.88
CA LEU A 191 -20.46 -7.76 -9.53
C LEU A 191 -20.69 -8.74 -10.68
N ASN A 192 -19.62 -9.11 -11.39
CA ASN A 192 -19.64 -9.96 -12.57
C ASN A 192 -18.80 -11.23 -12.33
N PRO A 193 -19.13 -12.08 -11.33
CA PRO A 193 -18.40 -13.33 -11.14
C PRO A 193 -18.61 -14.18 -12.39
N LEU A 194 -17.63 -14.16 -13.31
CA LEU A 194 -17.56 -15.05 -14.46
C LEU A 194 -17.82 -16.47 -13.95
N GLN A 195 -18.91 -17.08 -14.44
CA GLN A 195 -19.47 -18.36 -14.02
C GLN A 195 -18.45 -19.27 -13.30
N SER A 196 -18.54 -19.32 -11.97
CA SER A 196 -18.02 -20.40 -11.10
C SER A 196 -16.76 -21.11 -11.62
N THR A 197 -15.70 -20.34 -11.87
CA THR A 197 -14.35 -20.93 -11.99
C THR A 197 -13.75 -21.00 -10.58
N PRO A 198 -12.82 -21.94 -10.31
CA PRO A 198 -12.12 -22.01 -9.02
C PRO A 198 -11.32 -20.74 -8.65
N ALA A 199 -11.22 -19.77 -9.56
CA ALA A 199 -10.48 -18.53 -9.40
C ALA A 199 -11.29 -17.39 -8.72
N THR A 200 -12.62 -17.48 -8.66
CA THR A 200 -13.45 -16.43 -8.03
C THR A 200 -13.42 -16.53 -6.49
N PRO A 201 -13.10 -15.45 -5.75
CA PRO A 201 -13.08 -15.48 -4.30
C PRO A 201 -14.44 -15.84 -3.66
N ALA A 202 -14.40 -16.50 -2.50
CA ALA A 202 -15.57 -16.81 -1.71
C ALA A 202 -16.19 -15.54 -1.11
N LYS A 203 -17.52 -15.46 -1.04
CA LYS A 203 -18.22 -14.33 -0.41
C LYS A 203 -18.20 -14.44 1.13
N PRO A 204 -18.07 -13.34 1.88
CA PRO A 204 -17.81 -11.98 1.40
C PRO A 204 -16.42 -11.86 0.76
N ILE A 205 -16.31 -11.15 -0.36
CA ILE A 205 -15.00 -10.83 -0.95
C ILE A 205 -14.34 -9.74 -0.08
N LEU A 206 -13.10 -9.96 0.33
CA LEU A 206 -12.34 -9.08 1.22
C LEU A 206 -11.28 -8.33 0.40
N ALA A 207 -11.10 -7.04 0.69
CA ALA A 207 -10.06 -6.23 0.04
C ALA A 207 -8.66 -6.85 0.17
N SER A 208 -7.83 -6.65 -0.85
CA SER A 208 -6.43 -7.13 -0.92
C SER A 208 -5.39 -6.00 -0.94
N SER A 209 -5.81 -4.74 -1.12
CA SER A 209 -4.89 -3.62 -1.37
C SER A 209 -4.04 -3.20 -0.16
N CYS A 210 -4.44 -3.60 1.05
CA CYS A 210 -3.76 -3.32 2.31
C CYS A 210 -2.83 -4.49 2.71
N PRO A 211 -1.49 -4.34 2.60
CA PRO A 211 -0.60 -5.45 2.85
C PRO A 211 -0.56 -5.89 4.32
N GLY A 212 -0.69 -4.96 5.28
CA GLY A 212 -0.78 -5.31 6.70
C GLY A 212 -1.96 -6.23 7.04
N TRP A 213 -3.08 -6.07 6.33
CA TRP A 213 -4.23 -6.98 6.42
C TRP A 213 -3.92 -8.35 5.80
N VAL A 214 -3.33 -8.36 4.60
CA VAL A 214 -2.96 -9.61 3.91
C VAL A 214 -1.96 -10.43 4.74
N CYS A 215 -0.88 -9.81 5.23
CA CYS A 215 0.10 -10.47 6.09
C CYS A 215 -0.54 -11.03 7.37
N TYR A 216 -1.48 -10.30 7.97
CA TYR A 216 -2.23 -10.79 9.12
C TYR A 216 -3.09 -12.01 8.78
N ALA A 217 -3.81 -11.97 7.66
CA ALA A 217 -4.65 -13.07 7.20
C ALA A 217 -3.83 -14.35 6.92
N GLU A 218 -2.72 -14.24 6.19
CA GLU A 218 -1.86 -15.36 5.81
C GLU A 218 -1.24 -16.08 7.01
N LYS A 219 -0.87 -15.34 8.05
CA LYS A 219 -0.19 -15.90 9.23
C LYS A 219 -1.14 -16.40 10.30
N THR A 220 -2.27 -15.73 10.47
CA THR A 220 -3.10 -15.94 11.67
C THR A 220 -4.46 -16.53 11.38
N HIS A 221 -4.97 -16.36 10.15
CA HIS A 221 -6.30 -16.82 9.77
C HIS A 221 -6.35 -17.37 8.33
N PRO A 222 -5.65 -18.48 8.02
CA PRO A 222 -5.60 -19.04 6.67
C PRO A 222 -6.97 -19.35 6.04
N HIS A 223 -7.97 -19.65 6.89
CA HIS A 223 -9.36 -19.86 6.49
C HIS A 223 -10.03 -18.65 5.80
N VAL A 224 -9.47 -17.43 5.92
CA VAL A 224 -9.99 -16.25 5.22
C VAL A 224 -9.35 -16.02 3.85
N LEU A 225 -8.23 -16.69 3.52
CA LEU A 225 -7.53 -16.49 2.25
C LEU A 225 -8.40 -16.75 1.01
N PRO A 226 -9.32 -17.75 1.00
CA PRO A 226 -10.24 -17.94 -0.12
C PRO A 226 -11.20 -16.76 -0.36
N HIS A 227 -11.37 -15.88 0.63
CA HIS A 227 -12.23 -14.71 0.53
C HIS A 227 -11.52 -13.46 0.02
N ILE A 228 -10.17 -13.44 -0.03
CA ILE A 228 -9.43 -12.25 -0.42
C ILE A 228 -9.48 -12.06 -1.94
N SER A 229 -9.81 -10.85 -2.38
CA SER A 229 -9.77 -10.40 -3.77
C SER A 229 -8.44 -10.78 -4.42
N LYS A 230 -8.47 -11.29 -5.65
CA LYS A 230 -7.25 -11.68 -6.37
C LYS A 230 -6.61 -10.51 -7.10
N VAL A 231 -7.29 -9.36 -7.20
CA VAL A 231 -6.77 -8.18 -7.91
C VAL A 231 -5.52 -7.66 -7.20
N LYS A 232 -4.45 -7.41 -7.97
CA LYS A 232 -3.22 -6.79 -7.48
C LYS A 232 -3.51 -5.41 -6.88
N SER A 233 -2.73 -5.01 -5.88
CA SER A 233 -2.78 -3.65 -5.37
C SER A 233 -2.37 -2.63 -6.46
N PRO A 234 -2.76 -1.35 -6.35
CA PRO A 234 -2.33 -0.33 -7.32
C PRO A 234 -0.79 -0.24 -7.49
N GLN A 235 -0.03 -0.42 -6.40
CA GLN A 235 1.44 -0.49 -6.44
C GLN A 235 1.90 -1.68 -7.28
N ALA A 236 1.38 -2.87 -6.98
CA ALA A 236 1.77 -4.10 -7.63
C ALA A 236 1.40 -4.09 -9.13
N LEU A 237 0.17 -3.64 -9.45
CA LEU A 237 -0.29 -3.49 -10.82
C LEU A 237 0.57 -2.51 -11.62
N MET A 238 0.92 -1.37 -11.03
CA MET A 238 1.82 -0.38 -11.66
C MET A 238 3.21 -0.96 -11.92
N GLY A 239 3.78 -1.70 -10.96
CA GLY A 239 5.07 -2.36 -11.13
C GLY A 239 5.06 -3.38 -12.27
N THR A 240 4.06 -4.26 -12.32
CA THR A 240 3.90 -5.22 -13.42
C THR A 240 3.72 -4.49 -14.75
N LEU A 241 2.89 -3.44 -14.83
CA LEU A 241 2.63 -2.67 -16.04
C LEU A 241 3.91 -2.03 -16.59
N LEU A 242 4.66 -1.33 -15.74
CA LEU A 242 5.90 -0.68 -16.14
C LEU A 242 6.94 -1.70 -16.62
N LYS A 243 7.20 -2.77 -15.85
CA LYS A 243 8.25 -3.74 -16.20
C LYS A 243 7.92 -4.54 -17.45
N THR A 244 6.70 -5.04 -17.57
CA THR A 244 6.29 -5.82 -18.75
C THR A 244 6.27 -4.96 -20.01
N THR A 245 5.72 -3.75 -19.93
CA THR A 245 5.61 -2.87 -21.09
C THR A 245 6.98 -2.36 -21.54
N LEU A 246 7.79 -1.84 -20.61
CA LEU A 246 9.11 -1.29 -20.97
C LEU A 246 10.06 -2.38 -21.47
N SER A 247 10.00 -3.59 -20.88
CA SER A 247 10.79 -4.73 -21.35
C SER A 247 10.44 -5.07 -22.81
N ARG A 248 9.15 -5.14 -23.13
CA ARG A 248 8.65 -5.51 -24.46
C ARG A 248 8.87 -4.42 -25.50
N THR A 249 8.55 -3.17 -25.17
CA THR A 249 8.60 -2.04 -26.11
C THR A 249 10.01 -1.55 -26.37
N LEU A 250 10.91 -1.59 -25.37
CA LEU A 250 12.31 -1.15 -25.50
C LEU A 250 13.28 -2.29 -25.81
N GLY A 251 12.84 -3.55 -25.69
CA GLY A 251 13.69 -4.72 -25.95
C GLY A 251 14.81 -4.91 -24.91
N ILE A 252 14.58 -4.51 -23.65
CA ILE A 252 15.54 -4.64 -22.55
C ILE A 252 15.05 -5.65 -21.52
N SER A 253 15.96 -6.35 -20.86
CA SER A 253 15.59 -7.30 -19.79
C SER A 253 14.86 -6.57 -18.63
N PRO A 254 13.83 -7.19 -18.00
CA PRO A 254 13.19 -6.65 -16.80
C PRO A 254 14.16 -6.30 -15.67
N SER A 255 15.28 -7.02 -15.56
CA SER A 255 16.35 -6.74 -14.57
C SER A 255 17.08 -5.40 -14.79
N ARG A 256 16.95 -4.86 -16.01
CA ARG A 256 17.49 -3.56 -16.42
C ARG A 256 16.50 -2.43 -16.16
N ILE A 257 15.29 -2.71 -15.68
CA ILE A 257 14.28 -1.72 -15.30
C ILE A 257 14.19 -1.71 -13.78
N TRP A 258 14.51 -0.56 -13.18
CA TRP A 258 14.48 -0.38 -11.74
C TRP A 258 13.34 0.56 -11.36
N HIS A 259 12.35 0.02 -10.65
CA HIS A 259 11.13 0.70 -10.27
C HIS A 259 11.12 1.04 -8.77
N LEU A 260 11.07 2.34 -8.47
CA LEU A 260 10.85 2.89 -7.14
C LEU A 260 9.36 3.19 -6.93
N ALA A 261 8.76 2.71 -5.85
CA ALA A 261 7.41 3.11 -5.46
C ALA A 261 7.45 3.98 -4.19
N ILE A 262 6.76 5.12 -4.21
CA ILE A 262 6.68 6.06 -3.10
C ILE A 262 5.29 5.95 -2.48
N MET A 263 5.23 5.43 -1.26
CA MET A 263 4.00 4.93 -0.63
C MET A 263 3.80 5.45 0.79
N PRO A 264 2.55 5.46 1.32
CA PRO A 264 2.28 6.01 2.64
C PRO A 264 2.55 5.00 3.78
N CYS A 265 3.07 3.81 3.47
CA CYS A 265 3.06 2.68 4.41
C CYS A 265 4.32 1.81 4.28
N PHE A 266 4.88 1.36 5.41
CA PHE A 266 5.98 0.40 5.44
C PHE A 266 5.58 -0.98 4.94
N ASP A 267 4.33 -1.40 5.11
CA ASP A 267 3.87 -2.73 4.68
C ASP A 267 3.91 -2.88 3.15
N LYS A 268 3.97 -1.77 2.41
CA LYS A 268 4.18 -1.79 0.96
C LYS A 268 5.58 -2.27 0.57
N LYS A 269 6.59 -2.11 1.45
CA LYS A 269 7.91 -2.73 1.31
C LYS A 269 7.79 -4.26 1.40
N LEU A 270 6.98 -4.76 2.33
CA LEU A 270 6.71 -6.20 2.46
C LEU A 270 5.95 -6.74 1.24
N GLU A 271 4.96 -6.01 0.73
CA GLU A 271 4.27 -6.34 -0.52
C GLU A 271 5.25 -6.46 -1.69
N ALA A 272 6.15 -5.49 -1.87
CA ALA A 272 7.15 -5.52 -2.95
C ALA A 272 8.15 -6.68 -2.85
N SER A 273 8.32 -7.27 -1.66
CA SER A 273 9.22 -8.42 -1.43
C SER A 273 8.54 -9.78 -1.60
N ARG A 274 7.28 -9.83 -2.03
CA ARG A 274 6.55 -11.07 -2.25
C ARG A 274 7.00 -11.78 -3.51
N GLU A 275 7.17 -13.09 -3.43
CA GLU A 275 7.51 -13.93 -4.59
C GLU A 275 6.39 -13.94 -5.64
N GLU A 276 5.13 -13.79 -5.23
CA GLU A 276 3.99 -13.72 -6.15
C GLU A 276 3.93 -12.40 -6.96
N LEU A 277 4.84 -11.46 -6.69
CA LEU A 277 4.96 -10.16 -7.36
C LEU A 277 6.33 -10.02 -8.03
N THR A 278 6.68 -11.05 -8.79
CA THR A 278 7.92 -11.16 -9.54
C THR A 278 7.66 -11.62 -10.98
N GLU A 279 8.68 -11.46 -11.81
CA GLU A 279 8.75 -11.93 -13.19
C GLU A 279 8.36 -13.41 -13.35
N GLU A 280 8.67 -14.27 -12.38
CA GLU A 280 8.31 -15.69 -12.41
C GLU A 280 6.79 -15.91 -12.58
N VAL A 281 5.96 -14.99 -12.09
CA VAL A 281 4.51 -15.13 -12.14
C VAL A 281 3.95 -14.81 -13.52
N TRP A 282 4.52 -13.84 -14.24
CA TRP A 282 3.98 -13.35 -15.52
C TRP A 282 4.82 -13.71 -16.75
N ALA A 283 6.08 -14.09 -16.62
CA ALA A 283 6.93 -14.49 -17.75
C ALA A 283 6.62 -15.92 -18.23
N GLU A 284 6.68 -16.15 -19.53
CA GLU A 284 6.51 -17.49 -20.12
C GLU A 284 7.85 -18.25 -20.12
N GLY A 285 7.88 -19.45 -19.53
CA GLY A 285 9.05 -20.34 -19.49
C GLY A 285 9.69 -20.47 -18.11
N GLU A 286 10.61 -21.43 -17.96
CA GLU A 286 11.39 -21.60 -16.73
C GLU A 286 12.44 -20.49 -16.60
N ILE A 287 12.30 -19.63 -15.60
CA ILE A 287 13.36 -18.69 -15.21
C ILE A 287 14.39 -19.45 -14.37
N ARG A 288 15.68 -19.32 -14.71
CA ARG A 288 16.77 -19.86 -13.89
C ARG A 288 17.16 -18.83 -12.83
N GLY A 289 16.90 -19.13 -11.57
CA GLY A 289 17.19 -18.25 -10.43
C GLY A 289 15.94 -17.52 -9.93
N ARG A 290 16.11 -16.58 -9.00
CA ARG A 290 15.00 -15.75 -8.50
C ARG A 290 14.63 -14.70 -9.55
N GLY A 291 13.35 -14.62 -9.90
CA GLY A 291 12.79 -13.65 -10.83
C GLY A 291 12.95 -12.22 -10.35
N VAL A 292 12.83 -11.29 -11.30
CA VAL A 292 12.91 -9.86 -11.04
C VAL A 292 11.63 -9.39 -10.34
N ARG A 293 11.74 -8.65 -9.23
CA ARG A 293 10.58 -8.06 -8.53
C ARG A 293 9.85 -7.07 -9.42
N ASP A 294 8.53 -6.99 -9.32
CA ASP A 294 7.73 -5.97 -10.02
C ASP A 294 8.02 -4.54 -9.51
N VAL A 295 8.38 -4.43 -8.22
CA VAL A 295 8.80 -3.20 -7.55
C VAL A 295 10.12 -3.46 -6.85
N ASP A 296 11.18 -2.73 -7.22
CA ASP A 296 12.54 -2.99 -6.71
C ASP A 296 12.79 -2.34 -5.35
N CYS A 297 12.21 -1.16 -5.12
CA CYS A 297 12.37 -0.46 -3.86
C CYS A 297 11.09 0.30 -3.55
N VAL A 298 10.69 0.29 -2.29
CA VAL A 298 9.62 1.15 -1.79
C VAL A 298 10.20 2.09 -0.75
N ILE A 299 9.90 3.38 -0.86
CA ILE A 299 10.21 4.38 0.16
C ILE A 299 8.93 5.09 0.61
N THR A 300 8.96 5.61 1.83
CA THR A 300 7.81 6.30 2.40
C THR A 300 7.88 7.82 2.24
N SER A 301 6.77 8.50 2.55
CA SER A 301 6.70 9.97 2.53
C SER A 301 7.76 10.63 3.42
N LYS A 302 8.04 10.03 4.59
CA LYS A 302 9.11 10.49 5.48
C LYS A 302 10.50 10.27 4.86
N GLU A 303 10.70 9.15 4.18
CA GLU A 303 11.98 8.82 3.53
C GLU A 303 12.30 9.74 2.35
N ILE A 304 11.32 10.43 1.76
CA ILE A 304 11.58 11.50 0.77
C ILE A 304 12.38 12.65 1.37
N LEU A 305 12.05 13.05 2.61
CA LEU A 305 12.78 14.12 3.29
C LEU A 305 14.22 13.68 3.60
N MET A 306 14.38 12.45 4.09
CA MET A 306 15.69 11.86 4.37
C MET A 306 16.54 11.70 3.11
N LEU A 307 15.92 11.31 2.00
CA LEU A 307 16.56 11.18 0.69
C LEU A 307 17.07 12.54 0.19
N ALA A 308 16.25 13.59 0.28
CA ALA A 308 16.66 14.95 -0.08
C ALA A 308 17.82 15.42 0.82
N GLU A 309 17.69 15.27 2.13
CA GLU A 309 18.72 15.65 3.11
C GLU A 309 20.05 14.94 2.87
N SER A 310 20.02 13.63 2.55
CA SER A 310 21.21 12.83 2.24
C SER A 310 21.95 13.30 0.98
N ARG A 311 21.24 13.97 0.05
CA ARG A 311 21.83 14.64 -1.12
C ARG A 311 22.16 16.12 -0.86
N GLY A 312 22.03 16.60 0.37
CA GLY A 312 22.24 18.00 0.73
C GLY A 312 21.16 18.96 0.23
N LEU A 313 19.98 18.42 -0.12
CA LEU A 313 18.85 19.17 -0.66
C LEU A 313 17.82 19.45 0.44
N ASN A 314 17.25 20.65 0.42
CA ASN A 314 16.06 20.95 1.20
C ASN A 314 14.82 20.68 0.33
N PHE A 315 14.07 19.62 0.63
CA PHE A 315 12.86 19.25 -0.10
C PHE A 315 11.88 20.43 -0.27
N PHE A 316 11.76 21.29 0.73
CA PHE A 316 10.77 22.36 0.75
C PHE A 316 11.14 23.58 -0.10
N SER A 317 12.41 23.65 -0.51
CA SER A 317 12.92 24.64 -1.45
C SER A 317 12.83 24.18 -2.90
N ILE A 318 12.43 22.93 -3.15
CA ILE A 318 12.31 22.39 -4.51
C ILE A 318 11.21 23.14 -5.29
N PRO A 319 11.42 23.44 -6.58
CA PRO A 319 10.44 24.14 -7.40
C PRO A 319 9.07 23.46 -7.43
N LYS A 320 8.01 24.27 -7.32
CA LYS A 320 6.60 23.85 -7.40
C LYS A 320 6.04 23.95 -8.82
N THR A 321 6.91 24.01 -9.83
CA THR A 321 6.57 24.21 -11.24
C THR A 321 6.97 22.98 -12.04
N PRO A 322 6.22 22.62 -13.10
CA PRO A 322 6.52 21.45 -13.91
C PRO A 322 7.90 21.55 -14.58
N LEU A 323 8.54 20.41 -14.78
CA LEU A 323 9.75 20.31 -15.60
C LEU A 323 9.45 20.64 -17.06
N SER A 324 10.41 21.25 -17.75
CA SER A 324 10.29 21.58 -19.18
C SER A 324 10.45 20.36 -20.10
N LYS A 325 11.16 19.33 -19.63
CA LYS A 325 11.46 18.12 -20.41
C LYS A 325 10.48 17.00 -20.06
N ASN A 326 9.74 16.53 -21.07
CA ASN A 326 8.93 15.32 -20.97
C ASN A 326 9.33 14.33 -22.06
N ILE A 327 9.63 13.10 -21.63
CA ILE A 327 9.90 11.97 -22.51
C ILE A 327 8.57 11.21 -22.64
N PRO A 328 8.00 11.04 -23.84
CA PRO A 328 6.78 10.27 -23.99
C PRO A 328 7.03 8.81 -23.60
N PHE A 329 5.99 8.14 -23.11
CA PHE A 329 6.08 6.71 -22.82
C PHE A 329 6.06 5.92 -24.14
N PRO A 330 6.81 4.81 -24.28
CA PRO A 330 7.02 4.17 -25.58
C PRO A 330 5.76 3.73 -26.31
N ASP A 331 4.74 3.26 -25.59
CA ASP A 331 3.45 2.91 -26.16
C ASP A 331 2.47 4.10 -26.03
N PRO A 332 1.88 4.61 -27.13
CA PRO A 332 1.00 5.79 -27.08
C PRO A 332 -0.28 5.60 -26.26
N LYS A 333 -0.90 4.42 -26.30
CA LYS A 333 -2.15 4.16 -25.56
C LYS A 333 -1.88 4.09 -24.06
N LEU A 334 -0.79 3.44 -23.67
CA LEU A 334 -0.35 3.41 -22.28
C LEU A 334 0.26 4.74 -21.84
N HIS A 335 0.80 5.55 -22.75
CA HIS A 335 1.17 6.93 -22.45
C HIS A 335 -0.06 7.74 -22.01
N ASP A 336 -1.15 7.69 -22.77
CA ASP A 336 -2.39 8.39 -22.43
C ASP A 336 -3.01 7.88 -21.12
N PHE A 337 -2.85 6.59 -20.82
CA PHE A 337 -3.27 5.99 -19.55
C PHE A 337 -2.42 6.43 -18.36
N LEU A 338 -1.09 6.44 -18.48
CA LEU A 338 -0.15 6.76 -17.39
C LEU A 338 0.01 8.27 -17.17
N PHE A 339 -0.15 9.07 -18.22
CA PHE A 339 0.01 10.52 -18.23
C PHE A 339 -1.22 11.21 -18.82
N PRO A 340 -2.41 11.02 -18.22
CA PRO A 340 -3.63 11.60 -18.75
C PRO A 340 -3.55 13.13 -18.70
N ARG A 341 -4.19 13.79 -19.67
CA ARG A 341 -4.21 15.27 -19.78
C ARG A 341 -4.73 15.97 -18.53
N ARG A 342 -5.58 15.28 -17.77
CA ARG A 342 -5.99 15.64 -16.41
C ARG A 342 -5.72 14.44 -15.53
N LEU A 343 -5.02 14.64 -14.41
CA LEU A 343 -4.79 13.58 -13.44
C LEU A 343 -6.13 13.10 -12.87
N PRO A 344 -6.31 11.79 -12.66
CA PRO A 344 -7.48 11.27 -11.98
C PRO A 344 -7.61 11.89 -10.59
N GLY A 345 -8.81 12.40 -10.31
CA GLY A 345 -9.18 12.92 -9.01
C GLY A 345 -9.03 11.91 -7.89
N ASN A 346 -8.87 12.40 -6.67
CA ASN A 346 -9.05 11.53 -5.51
C ASN A 346 -10.54 11.23 -5.30
N PRO A 347 -10.89 10.07 -4.75
CA PRO A 347 -12.28 9.69 -4.53
C PRO A 347 -12.94 10.70 -3.59
N PRO A 348 -14.27 10.86 -3.67
CA PRO A 348 -14.99 11.78 -2.81
C PRO A 348 -14.87 11.36 -1.34
N ARG A 349 -15.19 12.26 -0.40
CA ARG A 349 -15.03 12.02 1.05
C ARG A 349 -15.77 10.77 1.54
N GLU A 350 -16.90 10.45 0.93
CA GLU A 350 -17.72 9.27 1.21
C GLU A 350 -16.97 7.96 0.95
N ALA A 351 -16.06 7.97 -0.04
CA ALA A 351 -15.20 6.84 -0.37
C ALA A 351 -14.04 6.65 0.62
N GLY A 352 -13.76 7.66 1.45
CA GLY A 352 -12.66 7.67 2.39
C GLY A 352 -11.29 7.73 1.70
N THR A 353 -10.25 7.46 2.48
CA THR A 353 -8.83 7.68 2.09
C THR A 353 -8.11 6.39 1.68
N SER A 354 -8.83 5.27 1.57
CA SER A 354 -8.31 3.95 1.18
C SER A 354 -8.07 3.77 -0.32
N GLY A 355 -8.52 4.73 -1.14
CA GLY A 355 -8.52 4.62 -2.60
C GLY A 355 -9.90 4.31 -3.21
N GLY A 356 -10.94 4.08 -2.39
CA GLY A 356 -12.34 4.19 -2.83
C GLY A 356 -12.95 2.99 -3.54
N LEU A 357 -12.35 1.80 -3.43
CA LEU A 357 -12.86 0.57 -4.08
C LEU A 357 -14.27 0.20 -3.64
N LEU A 358 -14.54 0.24 -2.33
CA LEU A 358 -15.88 0.00 -1.80
C LEU A 358 -16.92 0.93 -2.43
N TRP A 359 -16.60 2.22 -2.51
CA TRP A 359 -17.50 3.22 -3.07
C TRP A 359 -17.72 3.02 -4.56
N HIS A 360 -16.65 2.72 -5.31
CA HIS A 360 -16.77 2.44 -6.74
C HIS A 360 -17.62 1.20 -7.04
N ILE A 361 -17.51 0.14 -6.22
CA ILE A 361 -18.38 -1.05 -6.31
C ILE A 361 -19.84 -0.66 -6.05
N LEU A 362 -20.12 0.15 -5.03
CA LEU A 362 -21.47 0.62 -4.71
C LEU A 362 -22.07 1.45 -5.85
N GLN A 363 -21.30 2.40 -6.41
CA GLN A 363 -21.71 3.20 -7.56
C GLN A 363 -21.97 2.33 -8.79
N SER A 364 -21.09 1.36 -9.07
CA SER A 364 -21.22 0.45 -10.20
C SER A 364 -22.48 -0.41 -10.07
N ARG A 365 -22.74 -0.93 -8.86
CA ARG A 365 -23.94 -1.72 -8.59
C ARG A 365 -25.22 -0.88 -8.68
N ALA A 366 -25.20 0.35 -8.18
CA ALA A 366 -26.32 1.27 -8.29
C ALA A 366 -26.60 1.63 -9.76
N ALA A 367 -25.57 1.89 -10.56
CA ALA A 367 -25.71 2.19 -11.99
C ALA A 367 -26.32 1.02 -12.80
N GLN A 368 -26.04 -0.23 -12.39
CA GLN A 368 -26.64 -1.44 -12.99
C GLN A 368 -28.10 -1.69 -12.56
N THR A 369 -28.63 -0.95 -11.59
CA THR A 369 -29.92 -1.25 -10.94
C THR A 369 -30.84 -0.02 -10.96
N SER A 370 -31.86 -0.03 -11.81
CA SER A 370 -32.82 1.08 -11.89
C SER A 370 -33.56 1.32 -10.57
N GLY A 371 -33.61 2.56 -10.11
CA GLY A 371 -34.26 2.95 -8.84
C GLY A 371 -33.49 2.55 -7.58
N ALA A 372 -32.21 2.22 -7.71
CA ALA A 372 -31.34 1.90 -6.58
C ALA A 372 -30.87 3.16 -5.82
N GLU A 373 -30.89 3.08 -4.49
CA GLU A 373 -30.33 4.08 -3.59
C GLU A 373 -29.18 3.48 -2.76
N ILE A 374 -28.09 4.22 -2.62
CA ILE A 374 -26.98 3.85 -1.73
C ILE A 374 -27.31 4.34 -0.32
N VAL A 375 -27.60 3.42 0.58
CA VAL A 375 -27.85 3.71 2.00
C VAL A 375 -26.60 3.42 2.82
N HIS A 376 -26.14 4.43 3.55
CA HIS A 376 -25.00 4.33 4.47
C HIS A 376 -25.48 4.28 5.92
N ALA A 377 -24.98 3.30 6.68
CA ALA A 377 -25.22 3.15 8.10
C ALA A 377 -23.89 3.19 8.86
N ARG A 378 -23.82 4.05 9.88
CA ARG A 378 -22.66 4.08 10.79
C ARG A 378 -22.57 2.76 11.53
N GLY A 379 -21.37 2.18 11.56
CA GLY A 379 -21.08 0.99 12.33
C GLY A 379 -20.86 1.31 13.81
N ARG A 380 -20.15 0.40 14.49
CA ARG A 380 -19.88 0.51 15.94
C ARG A 380 -19.00 1.70 16.32
N ASN A 381 -18.14 2.14 15.40
CA ASN A 381 -17.25 3.29 15.55
C ASN A 381 -17.00 3.92 14.16
N VAL A 382 -16.21 4.99 14.10
CA VAL A 382 -15.93 5.75 12.86
C VAL A 382 -15.22 4.92 11.78
N ASP A 383 -14.48 3.89 12.20
CA ASP A 383 -13.72 2.98 11.34
C ASP A 383 -14.52 1.78 10.84
N VAL A 384 -15.79 1.65 11.25
CA VAL A 384 -16.72 0.65 10.73
C VAL A 384 -17.92 1.35 10.11
N ALA A 385 -18.21 1.02 8.85
CA ALA A 385 -19.38 1.50 8.15
C ALA A 385 -20.03 0.36 7.38
N GLU A 386 -21.35 0.36 7.32
CA GLU A 386 -22.14 -0.61 6.57
C GLU A 386 -22.87 0.13 5.45
N TYR A 387 -22.90 -0.49 4.27
CA TYR A 387 -23.51 0.08 3.08
C TYR A 387 -24.48 -0.92 2.49
N SER A 388 -25.63 -0.44 2.04
CA SER A 388 -26.63 -1.25 1.36
C SER A 388 -27.11 -0.53 0.11
N ILE A 389 -27.25 -1.27 -0.99
CA ILE A 389 -28.01 -0.80 -2.15
C ILE A 389 -29.45 -1.25 -1.94
N VAL A 390 -30.38 -0.30 -1.94
CA VAL A 390 -31.80 -0.54 -1.65
C VAL A 390 -32.63 -0.22 -2.90
N VAL A 391 -33.58 -1.10 -3.25
CA VAL A 391 -34.54 -0.91 -4.34
C VAL A 391 -35.93 -1.12 -3.77
N ASN A 392 -36.82 -0.13 -3.93
CA ASN A 392 -38.19 -0.17 -3.38
C ASN A 392 -38.25 -0.52 -1.87
N GLY A 393 -37.27 -0.07 -1.09
CA GLY A 393 -37.17 -0.33 0.35
C GLY A 393 -36.49 -1.65 0.74
N GLU A 394 -36.13 -2.53 -0.22
CA GLU A 394 -35.49 -3.81 0.06
C GLU A 394 -33.98 -3.80 -0.30
N PRO A 395 -33.09 -4.32 0.57
CA PRO A 395 -31.66 -4.36 0.31
C PRO A 395 -31.29 -5.45 -0.71
N VAL A 396 -30.69 -5.06 -1.83
CA VAL A 396 -30.27 -5.95 -2.92
C VAL A 396 -28.77 -6.23 -2.97
N PHE A 397 -27.97 -5.41 -2.28
CA PHE A 397 -26.52 -5.59 -2.15
C PHE A 397 -26.08 -5.02 -0.80
N ARG A 398 -25.13 -5.70 -0.15
CA ARG A 398 -24.56 -5.23 1.11
C ARG A 398 -23.05 -5.26 1.03
N ALA A 399 -22.42 -4.22 1.55
CA ALA A 399 -20.99 -4.16 1.73
C ALA A 399 -20.63 -3.45 3.03
N ALA A 400 -19.38 -3.56 3.46
CA ALA A 400 -18.94 -2.92 4.68
C ALA A 400 -17.49 -2.47 4.60
N ARG A 401 -17.12 -1.60 5.53
CA ARG A 401 -15.78 -1.08 5.74
C ARG A 401 -15.32 -1.44 7.15
N TYR A 402 -14.12 -1.96 7.28
CA TYR A 402 -13.51 -2.34 8.56
C TYR A 402 -12.05 -1.87 8.61
N TYR A 403 -11.81 -0.73 9.26
CA TYR A 403 -10.47 -0.17 9.43
C TYR A 403 -9.94 -0.42 10.84
N GLY A 404 -8.63 -0.65 10.96
CA GLY A 404 -7.97 -0.92 12.24
C GLY A 404 -8.06 -2.40 12.68
N PHE A 405 -6.96 -2.92 13.23
CA PHE A 405 -6.86 -4.34 13.63
C PHE A 405 -7.93 -4.81 14.62
N ARG A 406 -8.38 -3.94 15.54
CA ARG A 406 -9.46 -4.27 16.48
C ARG A 406 -10.75 -4.65 15.73
N ASN A 407 -11.09 -3.91 14.68
CA ASN A 407 -12.27 -4.17 13.87
C ASN A 407 -12.06 -5.38 12.95
N ILE A 408 -10.86 -5.55 12.39
CA ILE A 408 -10.46 -6.72 11.59
C ILE A 408 -10.60 -8.02 12.39
N GLN A 409 -10.10 -8.05 13.63
CA GLN A 409 -10.22 -9.22 14.50
C GLN A 409 -11.68 -9.64 14.72
N ASN A 410 -12.57 -8.66 14.85
CA ASN A 410 -14.01 -8.93 14.98
C ASN A 410 -14.61 -9.48 13.69
N LEU A 411 -14.20 -8.97 12.52
CA LEU A 411 -14.62 -9.48 11.21
C LEU A 411 -14.18 -10.94 11.03
N VAL A 412 -12.90 -11.23 11.20
CA VAL A 412 -12.35 -12.57 10.96
C VAL A 412 -12.95 -13.61 11.91
N ARG A 413 -13.22 -13.25 13.17
CA ARG A 413 -13.91 -14.14 14.11
C ARG A 413 -15.31 -14.56 13.63
N ARG A 414 -15.98 -13.74 12.82
CA ARG A 414 -17.30 -14.06 12.24
C ARG A 414 -17.21 -14.99 11.04
N LEU A 415 -16.07 -14.99 10.33
CA LEU A 415 -15.80 -15.84 9.16
C LEU A 415 -15.25 -17.23 9.51
N LYS A 416 -15.02 -17.52 10.81
CA LYS A 416 -14.53 -18.83 11.24
C LYS A 416 -15.55 -19.93 10.92
N PRO A 417 -15.14 -21.02 10.23
CA PRO A 417 -16.01 -22.16 9.98
C PRO A 417 -16.56 -22.75 11.29
N ALA A 418 -17.81 -23.21 11.26
CA ALA A 418 -18.41 -23.89 12.40
C ALA A 418 -17.61 -25.15 12.75
N LYS A 419 -17.15 -25.28 14.00
CA LYS A 419 -16.41 -26.47 14.42
C LYS A 419 -17.34 -27.69 14.45
N PRO A 420 -17.01 -28.81 13.79
CA PRO A 420 -17.77 -30.05 13.95
C PRO A 420 -17.69 -30.52 15.41
N SER A 421 -18.82 -30.98 15.95
CA SER A 421 -18.93 -31.50 17.31
C SER A 421 -17.93 -32.63 17.54
N ARG A 422 -17.02 -32.47 18.52
CA ARG A 422 -15.93 -33.41 18.84
C ARG A 422 -16.36 -34.57 19.73
N MET A 423 -17.63 -34.97 19.73
CA MET A 423 -18.09 -36.13 20.51
C MET A 423 -18.27 -37.35 19.61
N PRO A 424 -17.35 -38.34 19.64
CA PRO A 424 -17.57 -39.64 18.99
C PRO A 424 -18.70 -40.36 19.73
N GLY A 425 -19.83 -40.60 19.06
CA GLY A 425 -20.96 -41.38 19.61
C GLY A 425 -21.89 -40.65 20.59
N GLY A 426 -21.64 -39.37 20.90
CA GLY A 426 -22.55 -38.56 21.71
C GLY A 426 -23.69 -37.97 20.88
N LYS A 427 -24.93 -38.44 21.08
CA LYS A 427 -26.12 -37.68 20.63
C LYS A 427 -26.02 -36.25 21.19
N PRO A 428 -26.34 -35.21 20.40
CA PRO A 428 -26.24 -33.84 20.86
C PRO A 428 -27.24 -33.61 22.01
N PHE A 429 -26.75 -33.69 23.25
CA PHE A 429 -27.55 -33.40 24.44
C PHE A 429 -27.38 -31.91 24.74
N GLY A 430 -28.50 -31.18 24.75
CA GLY A 430 -28.50 -29.75 24.97
C GLY A 430 -28.34 -28.93 23.69
N SER A 431 -29.28 -29.10 22.75
CA SER A 431 -29.66 -27.97 21.90
C SER A 431 -30.28 -26.91 22.81
N ALA A 432 -29.43 -26.12 23.48
CA ALA A 432 -29.83 -24.79 23.87
C ALA A 432 -30.18 -24.10 22.56
N ARG A 433 -31.48 -24.06 22.26
CA ARG A 433 -32.08 -23.17 21.29
C ARG A 433 -31.58 -21.77 21.65
N ARG A 434 -30.45 -21.35 21.08
CA ARG A 434 -30.29 -19.95 20.74
C ARG A 434 -31.55 -19.60 19.98
N PRO A 435 -32.24 -18.50 20.31
CA PRO A 435 -33.36 -18.08 19.51
C PRO A 435 -32.83 -18.04 18.08
N VAL A 436 -33.51 -18.77 17.19
CA VAL A 436 -33.40 -18.56 15.75
C VAL A 436 -34.04 -17.19 15.51
N GLY A 437 -33.38 -16.14 15.99
CA GLY A 437 -33.50 -14.83 15.37
C GLY A 437 -33.01 -15.09 13.96
N LYS A 438 -33.93 -14.96 13.00
CA LYS A 438 -33.69 -14.99 11.56
C LYS A 438 -32.19 -14.77 11.26
N ALA A 439 -31.53 -15.78 10.70
CA ALA A 439 -30.29 -15.54 10.00
C ALA A 439 -30.59 -14.43 8.99
N ALA A 440 -30.16 -13.21 9.28
CA ALA A 440 -30.42 -12.05 8.44
C ALA A 440 -29.51 -12.16 7.22
N SER A 441 -29.90 -13.05 6.29
CA SER A 441 -29.30 -13.22 4.99
C SER A 441 -29.49 -11.94 4.17
N LEU A 442 -28.56 -11.01 4.32
CA LEU A 442 -27.55 -10.82 3.30
C LEU A 442 -26.21 -10.75 4.04
N GLU A 443 -25.43 -11.82 3.95
CA GLU A 443 -23.99 -11.77 4.19
C GLU A 443 -23.39 -10.74 3.23
N TYR A 444 -22.37 -10.00 3.68
CA TYR A 444 -21.74 -8.98 2.84
C TYR A 444 -21.30 -9.59 1.51
N SER A 445 -21.49 -8.85 0.41
CA SER A 445 -20.93 -9.22 -0.89
C SER A 445 -19.46 -8.82 -0.97
N TYR A 446 -19.13 -7.66 -0.41
CA TYR A 446 -17.77 -7.14 -0.36
C TYR A 446 -17.49 -6.47 1.00
N VAL A 447 -16.26 -6.59 1.50
CA VAL A 447 -15.80 -5.91 2.70
C VAL A 447 -14.45 -5.27 2.44
N GLU A 448 -14.38 -3.95 2.58
CA GLU A 448 -13.14 -3.20 2.53
C GLU A 448 -12.43 -3.28 3.87
N VAL A 449 -11.14 -3.64 3.83
CA VAL A 449 -10.33 -3.89 5.02
C VAL A 449 -9.04 -3.10 4.94
N MET A 450 -8.74 -2.32 5.98
CA MET A 450 -7.48 -1.57 6.12
C MET A 450 -6.91 -1.77 7.51
N ALA A 451 -5.61 -2.06 7.60
CA ALA A 451 -4.89 -2.22 8.86
C ALA A 451 -4.87 -0.90 9.68
N CYS A 452 -4.78 0.24 9.00
CA CYS A 452 -4.67 1.55 9.61
C CYS A 452 -6.07 2.12 9.93
N PRO A 453 -6.32 2.59 11.16
CA PRO A 453 -7.48 3.43 11.46
C PRO A 453 -7.46 4.68 10.57
N GLY A 454 -8.62 5.08 10.05
CA GLY A 454 -8.73 6.22 9.15
C GLY A 454 -8.14 6.02 7.74
N GLY A 455 -7.67 4.82 7.37
CA GLY A 455 -7.20 4.51 6.02
C GLY A 455 -5.74 4.92 5.73
N CYS A 456 -5.39 5.03 4.45
CA CYS A 456 -3.99 5.14 4.01
C CYS A 456 -3.35 6.52 4.28
N THR A 457 -4.12 7.59 4.47
CA THR A 457 -3.60 8.91 4.88
C THR A 457 -2.94 8.87 6.25
N ASN A 458 -3.37 7.95 7.13
CA ASN A 458 -2.76 7.68 8.43
C ASN A 458 -1.71 6.55 8.40
N GLY A 459 -1.24 6.14 7.20
CA GLY A 459 -0.28 5.04 7.05
C GLY A 459 1.01 5.22 7.89
N GLY A 460 1.62 4.11 8.30
CA GLY A 460 2.77 4.13 9.22
C GLY A 460 4.00 4.85 8.66
N GLY A 461 4.15 4.94 7.34
CA GLY A 461 5.28 5.59 6.66
C GLY A 461 5.10 7.09 6.41
N GLN A 462 3.94 7.65 6.76
CA GLN A 462 3.66 9.07 6.59
C GLN A 462 4.44 9.91 7.59
N ILE A 463 4.69 11.18 7.24
CA ILE A 463 5.17 12.19 8.18
C ILE A 463 4.10 12.34 9.28
N LYS A 464 4.53 12.26 10.53
CA LYS A 464 3.72 12.32 11.74
C LYS A 464 3.86 13.69 12.41
N VAL A 465 2.94 13.99 13.31
CA VAL A 465 2.87 15.28 13.98
C VAL A 465 4.05 15.52 14.93
N ASP A 466 4.66 14.45 15.43
CA ASP A 466 5.84 14.43 16.29
C ASP A 466 7.15 14.43 15.50
N ASP A 467 7.11 14.39 14.16
CA ASP A 467 8.31 14.57 13.37
C ASP A 467 8.85 16.01 13.51
N PRO A 468 10.19 16.20 13.65
CA PRO A 468 10.80 17.51 13.87
C PRO A 468 10.36 18.58 12.88
N VAL A 469 10.21 18.21 11.61
CA VAL A 469 9.76 19.10 10.53
C VAL A 469 8.35 19.64 10.75
N VAL A 470 7.45 18.86 11.35
CA VAL A 470 6.08 19.29 11.66
C VAL A 470 6.09 20.13 12.93
N LEU A 471 6.81 19.69 13.97
CA LEU A 471 6.94 20.42 15.24
C LEU A 471 7.45 21.85 15.02
N GLU A 472 8.53 21.99 14.25
CA GLU A 472 9.15 23.29 13.94
C GLU A 472 8.17 24.20 13.19
N ARG A 473 7.48 23.67 12.17
CA ARG A 473 6.57 24.46 11.33
C ARG A 473 5.26 24.84 12.00
N LYS A 474 4.73 23.95 12.82
CA LYS A 474 3.51 24.19 13.59
C LYS A 474 3.78 24.96 14.87
N ASN A 475 5.06 25.20 15.18
CA ASN A 475 5.49 25.89 16.39
C ASN A 475 4.89 25.26 17.66
N TYR A 476 4.85 23.93 17.72
CA TYR A 476 4.32 23.22 18.87
C TYR A 476 5.30 23.27 20.03
N SER A 477 4.86 23.82 21.17
CA SER A 477 5.64 23.86 22.40
C SER A 477 5.44 22.56 23.19
N GLY A 478 6.18 21.51 22.82
CA GLY A 478 6.19 20.22 23.54
C GLY A 478 5.71 19.04 22.69
N ASN A 479 5.56 17.87 23.33
CA ASN A 479 5.13 16.65 22.65
C ASN A 479 3.64 16.75 22.26
N PRO A 480 3.29 16.50 20.99
CA PRO A 480 1.93 16.63 20.50
C PRO A 480 1.03 15.57 21.13
N GLY A 481 -0.15 16.00 21.58
CA GLY A 481 -1.17 15.12 22.14
C GLY A 481 -2.12 14.58 21.07
N PRO A 482 -3.18 13.86 21.50
CA PRO A 482 -4.19 13.29 20.60
C PRO A 482 -4.91 14.34 19.75
N GLN A 483 -5.08 15.56 20.26
CA GLN A 483 -5.76 16.63 19.54
C GLN A 483 -4.90 17.17 18.39
N GLU A 484 -3.62 17.37 18.62
CA GLU A 484 -2.64 17.76 17.60
C GLU A 484 -2.51 16.69 16.53
N GLN A 485 -2.46 15.41 16.91
CA GLN A 485 -2.48 14.28 15.99
C GLN A 485 -3.73 14.26 15.10
N LYS A 486 -4.90 14.49 15.70
CA LYS A 486 -6.17 14.57 14.96
C LYS A 486 -6.20 15.76 14.01
N SER A 487 -5.71 16.92 14.45
CA SER A 487 -5.61 18.12 13.60
C SER A 487 -4.68 17.89 12.42
N TRP A 488 -3.51 17.28 12.67
CA TRP A 488 -2.56 16.92 11.61
C TRP A 488 -3.18 15.98 10.59
N LEU A 489 -3.84 14.91 11.05
CA LEU A 489 -4.49 13.98 10.14
C LEU A 489 -5.62 14.66 9.34
N ALA A 490 -6.37 15.56 9.95
CA ALA A 490 -7.40 16.33 9.26
C ALA A 490 -6.81 17.22 8.15
N GLU A 491 -5.62 17.80 8.34
CA GLU A 491 -4.92 18.55 7.30
C GLU A 491 -4.42 17.66 6.15
N VAL A 492 -3.92 16.45 6.47
CA VAL A 492 -3.53 15.47 5.45
C VAL A 492 -4.74 15.00 4.65
N ASP A 493 -5.85 14.71 5.32
CA ASP A 493 -7.11 14.34 4.68
C ASP A 493 -7.64 15.50 3.83
N GLU A 494 -7.56 16.75 4.33
CA GLU A 494 -7.93 17.93 3.55
C GLU A 494 -7.09 18.05 2.28
N ALA A 495 -5.77 17.90 2.37
CA ALA A 495 -4.89 17.92 1.20
C ALA A 495 -5.23 16.79 0.20
N TYR A 496 -5.62 15.61 0.70
CA TYR A 496 -6.02 14.48 -0.14
C TYR A 496 -7.34 14.76 -0.87
N PHE A 497 -8.35 15.34 -0.21
CA PHE A 497 -9.65 15.62 -0.83
C PHE A 497 -9.71 16.93 -1.61
N SER A 498 -8.87 17.93 -1.29
CA SER A 498 -8.84 19.25 -1.94
C SER A 498 -8.00 19.31 -3.22
N GLY A 499 -7.36 18.20 -3.62
CA GLY A 499 -6.51 18.11 -4.82
C GLY A 499 -7.17 18.53 -6.14
N GLU A 500 -8.46 18.87 -6.13
CA GLU A 500 -9.27 19.22 -7.32
C GLU A 500 -9.94 20.61 -7.33
N GLU A 501 -9.86 21.46 -6.29
CA GLU A 501 -10.57 22.76 -6.38
C GLU A 501 -9.98 23.73 -7.42
N ALA A 502 -8.76 23.50 -7.89
CA ALA A 502 -8.10 24.32 -8.91
C ALA A 502 -8.36 23.81 -10.34
N GLY A 503 -9.61 23.85 -10.82
CA GLY A 503 -9.89 23.64 -12.25
C GLY A 503 -11.17 22.89 -12.62
N ALA A 504 -12.18 22.88 -11.75
CA ALA A 504 -13.51 22.34 -12.03
C ALA A 504 -14.22 23.18 -13.12
N THR A 505 -13.86 22.93 -14.38
CA THR A 505 -14.72 23.13 -15.53
C THR A 505 -14.44 22.00 -16.51
N GLU A 506 -15.52 21.30 -16.83
CA GLU A 506 -15.67 20.07 -17.62
C GLU A 506 -14.52 19.73 -18.58
N ALA A 507 -14.05 18.49 -18.52
CA ALA A 507 -13.47 17.83 -19.69
C ALA A 507 -13.89 16.36 -19.68
N ILE A 508 -15.05 16.14 -20.28
CA ILE A 508 -15.41 14.90 -20.97
C ILE A 508 -14.27 14.61 -21.96
N VAL A 509 -13.41 13.65 -21.64
CA VAL A 509 -12.55 13.04 -22.65
C VAL A 509 -13.41 11.99 -23.34
N ASN A 510 -13.93 12.37 -24.51
CA ASN A 510 -14.64 11.55 -25.48
C ASN A 510 -15.83 10.74 -24.93
N GLY A 511 -17.02 11.36 -25.00
CA GLY A 511 -18.35 10.78 -24.80
C GLY A 511 -18.43 9.31 -24.38
N SER A 512 -18.75 9.07 -23.11
CA SER A 512 -19.22 7.76 -22.68
C SER A 512 -20.51 7.94 -21.89
N GLU A 513 -21.63 7.70 -22.56
CA GLU A 513 -22.76 7.06 -21.88
C GLU A 513 -22.19 5.88 -21.06
N GLY A 514 -22.38 5.88 -19.74
CA GLY A 514 -21.98 4.75 -18.88
C GLY A 514 -20.71 4.90 -18.01
N ALA A 515 -20.09 6.08 -17.90
CA ALA A 515 -19.03 6.29 -16.89
C ALA A 515 -19.59 6.22 -15.46
N VAL A 516 -18.91 5.50 -14.56
CA VAL A 516 -19.31 5.32 -13.16
C VAL A 516 -18.31 6.04 -12.26
N GLY A 517 -18.78 7.05 -11.52
CA GLY A 517 -17.91 7.82 -10.63
C GLY A 517 -16.79 8.57 -11.36
N GLY A 518 -17.03 8.97 -12.62
CA GLY A 518 -16.03 9.63 -13.47
C GLY A 518 -15.08 8.68 -14.21
N ILE A 519 -15.17 7.36 -13.97
CA ILE A 519 -14.29 6.35 -14.57
C ILE A 519 -15.05 5.60 -15.67
N SER A 520 -14.47 5.55 -16.87
CA SER A 520 -15.00 4.77 -18.00
C SER A 520 -14.51 3.32 -17.92
N HIS A 521 -15.43 2.39 -17.62
CA HIS A 521 -15.10 0.96 -17.55
C HIS A 521 -14.59 0.42 -18.88
N SER A 522 -15.20 0.83 -20.00
CA SER A 522 -14.77 0.40 -21.34
C SER A 522 -13.36 0.90 -21.68
N TYR A 523 -13.03 2.14 -21.36
CA TYR A 523 -11.67 2.67 -21.57
C TYR A 523 -10.63 1.88 -20.78
N ILE A 524 -10.93 1.55 -19.52
CA ILE A 524 -10.04 0.76 -18.68
C ILE A 524 -9.90 -0.67 -19.22
N HIS A 525 -11.00 -1.33 -19.58
CA HIS A 525 -10.96 -2.66 -20.19
C HIS A 525 -10.17 -2.68 -21.50
N ASP A 526 -10.40 -1.70 -22.38
CA ASP A 526 -9.69 -1.56 -23.65
C ASP A 526 -8.18 -1.32 -23.44
N THR A 527 -7.81 -0.58 -22.39
CA THR A 527 -6.41 -0.32 -22.03
C THR A 527 -5.75 -1.57 -21.48
N LEU A 528 -6.42 -2.31 -20.60
CA LEU A 528 -5.92 -3.57 -20.05
C LEU A 528 -5.81 -4.66 -21.12
N ALA A 529 -6.75 -4.72 -22.06
CA ALA A 529 -6.69 -5.64 -23.20
C ALA A 529 -5.51 -5.31 -24.12
N HIS A 530 -5.29 -4.02 -24.42
CA HIS A 530 -4.11 -3.58 -25.18
C HIS A 530 -2.80 -3.92 -24.46
N TRP A 531 -2.73 -3.69 -23.14
CA TRP A 531 -1.56 -4.07 -22.35
C TRP A 531 -1.25 -5.58 -22.44
N ALA A 532 -2.28 -6.42 -22.33
CA ALA A 532 -2.15 -7.87 -22.51
C ALA A 532 -1.66 -8.23 -23.93
N GLU A 533 -2.20 -7.57 -24.96
CA GLU A 533 -1.84 -7.78 -26.36
C GLU A 533 -0.37 -7.42 -26.64
N ILE A 534 0.08 -6.22 -26.28
CA ILE A 534 1.44 -5.77 -26.58
C ILE A 534 2.52 -6.55 -25.81
N THR A 535 2.16 -7.09 -24.64
CA THR A 535 3.09 -7.89 -23.83
C THR A 535 3.06 -9.37 -24.19
N ASN A 536 2.01 -9.81 -24.89
CA ASN A 536 1.65 -11.20 -25.12
C ASN A 536 1.58 -11.99 -23.81
N ILE A 537 0.93 -11.42 -22.79
CA ILE A 537 0.73 -12.04 -21.47
C ILE A 537 -0.75 -11.91 -21.10
N GLY A 538 -1.36 -13.01 -20.66
CA GLY A 538 -2.75 -13.02 -20.21
C GLY A 538 -3.01 -12.07 -19.03
N LEU A 539 -4.16 -11.40 -19.05
CA LEU A 539 -4.56 -10.45 -18.01
C LEU A 539 -4.65 -11.10 -16.62
N ASP A 540 -4.95 -12.40 -16.56
CA ASP A 540 -4.95 -13.22 -15.35
C ASP A 540 -3.58 -13.21 -14.64
N ARG A 541 -2.48 -13.21 -15.39
CA ARG A 541 -1.11 -13.16 -14.84
C ARG A 541 -0.64 -11.72 -14.59
N LEU A 542 -1.12 -10.79 -15.41
CA LEU A 542 -0.74 -9.38 -15.32
C LEU A 542 -1.40 -8.67 -14.13
N ALA A 543 -2.70 -8.86 -13.92
CA ALA A 543 -3.50 -8.05 -13.02
C ALA A 543 -3.92 -8.76 -11.71
N PHE A 544 -3.76 -10.08 -11.63
CA PHE A 544 -4.18 -10.86 -10.46
C PHE A 544 -2.98 -11.53 -9.77
N THR A 545 -3.17 -11.88 -8.50
CA THR A 545 -2.15 -12.47 -7.63
C THR A 545 -2.74 -13.58 -6.77
N THR A 546 -1.91 -14.20 -5.95
CA THR A 546 -2.28 -15.30 -5.05
C THR A 546 -1.78 -15.03 -3.64
N TYR A 547 -2.33 -15.79 -2.68
CA TYR A 547 -2.00 -15.71 -1.26
C TYR A 547 -1.64 -17.09 -0.76
N ARG A 548 -0.79 -17.16 0.26
CA ARG A 548 -0.30 -18.41 0.81
C ARG A 548 -0.50 -18.48 2.32
N GLU A 549 -0.77 -19.68 2.81
CA GLU A 549 -0.73 -19.94 4.25
C GLU A 549 0.73 -19.94 4.71
N VAL A 550 1.06 -19.10 5.69
CA VAL A 550 2.39 -19.07 6.29
C VAL A 550 2.40 -20.02 7.49
N ILE A 551 3.04 -21.18 7.31
CA ILE A 551 3.23 -22.15 8.39
C ILE A 551 4.44 -21.71 9.20
N SER A 552 4.21 -21.15 10.40
CA SER A 552 5.30 -20.82 11.33
C SER A 552 5.90 -22.10 11.93
N ASP A 553 7.18 -22.34 11.66
CA ASP A 553 7.95 -23.41 12.32
C ASP A 553 8.58 -22.97 13.65
N VAL A 554 8.37 -21.72 14.06
CA VAL A 554 8.84 -21.19 15.35
C VAL A 554 8.20 -21.99 16.50
N GLY A 555 9.00 -22.79 17.20
CA GLY A 555 8.57 -23.64 18.31
C GLY A 555 8.44 -25.14 18.00
N LYS A 556 8.74 -25.59 16.79
CA LYS A 556 8.99 -27.01 16.51
C LYS A 556 10.46 -27.33 16.85
N GLU A 557 10.73 -28.49 17.44
CA GLU A 557 12.10 -28.92 17.75
C GLU A 557 12.95 -28.90 16.48
N ALA A 558 13.88 -27.94 16.41
CA ALA A 558 14.74 -27.75 15.26
C ALA A 558 15.69 -28.95 15.14
N THR A 559 15.54 -29.72 14.07
CA THR A 559 16.52 -30.73 13.64
C THR A 559 17.31 -30.19 12.47
N THR A 560 17.98 -29.03 12.64
CA THR A 560 19.14 -28.57 11.84
C THR A 560 19.57 -27.19 12.31
N ASP A 561 20.84 -27.06 12.71
CA ASP A 561 21.53 -25.81 13.06
C ASP A 561 21.73 -24.89 11.85
N GLU A 562 20.65 -24.33 11.29
CA GLU A 562 20.77 -23.23 10.33
C GLU A 562 20.34 -21.92 11.00
N THR A 563 21.33 -21.07 11.24
CA THR A 563 21.15 -19.75 11.83
C THR A 563 20.37 -18.85 10.87
N VAL A 564 19.25 -18.30 11.35
CA VAL A 564 18.35 -17.36 10.64
C VAL A 564 19.07 -16.20 9.94
N VAL A 565 20.27 -15.83 10.42
CA VAL A 565 21.14 -14.80 9.84
C VAL A 565 21.75 -15.20 8.49
N GLN A 566 22.00 -16.49 8.23
CA GLN A 566 22.52 -16.95 6.93
C GLN A 566 21.45 -16.97 5.82
N LEU A 567 20.17 -17.12 6.18
CA LEU A 567 19.03 -17.01 5.26
C LEU A 567 18.75 -15.56 4.85
N ALA A 568 18.92 -14.61 5.77
CA ALA A 568 18.77 -13.18 5.49
C ALA A 568 20.01 -12.56 4.80
N GLY A 569 21.20 -13.13 5.01
CA GLY A 569 22.48 -12.60 4.52
C GLY A 569 22.91 -13.04 3.11
N LYS A 570 22.24 -14.01 2.48
CA LYS A 570 22.45 -14.33 1.07
C LYS A 570 21.52 -13.45 0.22
N ILE A 571 22.07 -12.34 -0.27
CA ILE A 571 21.54 -11.43 -1.31
C ILE A 571 20.06 -11.64 -1.64
N GLY A 572 19.18 -10.79 -1.07
CA GLY A 572 17.78 -10.67 -1.48
C GLY A 572 16.84 -11.72 -0.90
N GLY A 573 16.89 -11.95 0.41
CA GLY A 573 16.03 -12.90 1.13
C GLY A 573 14.53 -12.59 1.01
N GLY A 574 13.91 -13.08 -0.06
CA GLY A 574 12.46 -13.13 -0.25
C GLY A 574 11.73 -13.87 0.88
N TRP A 575 10.46 -13.51 1.02
CA TRP A 575 9.48 -14.08 1.96
C TRP A 575 9.25 -15.56 1.77
#